data_AF-A0A1G4JW56-F1
#
_entry.id   AF-A0A1G4JW56-F1
#
_cell.length_a   1.000
_cell.length_b   1.000
_cell.length_c   1.000
_cell.angle_alpha   90.00
_cell.angle_beta   90.00
_cell.angle_gamma   90.00
#
_symmetry.space_group_name_H-M   'P 1'
#
loop_
_entity.id
_entity.type
_entity.pdbx_description
1 polymer ?
#
loop_
_entity_poly.entity_id
_entity_poly.type
_entity_poly.pdbx_seq_one_letter_code
_entity_poly.pdbx_strand_id
1 'polypeptide(L)'
;MSTKYPSTMSCAEAFDRLTSCYSVGGQFRNYYRYGEFNPCFKQLDKFKFCIVNGTDAVKVQQWYRDEANFNAKNRGTSDDIWLERQVLNN
;
A
#
# COMPACT_ATOMS: atom_id res chain seq x y z
N MET A 1 2.93 0.41 -24.58
CA MET A 1 2.04 -0.41 -23.73
C MET A 1 2.04 0.20 -22.34
N SER A 2 0.99 0.93 -21.97
CA SER A 2 0.83 1.41 -20.58
C SER A 2 0.52 0.19 -19.71
N THR A 3 1.37 -0.09 -18.73
CA THR A 3 1.13 -1.19 -17.78
C THR A 3 0.17 -0.69 -16.71
N LYS A 4 -0.85 -1.49 -16.36
CA LYS A 4 -1.91 -1.10 -15.39
C LYS A 4 -1.35 -0.70 -14.01
N TYR A 5 -0.17 -1.22 -13.65
CA TYR A 5 0.47 -1.01 -12.35
C TYR A 5 1.86 -0.36 -12.51
N PRO A 6 2.30 0.46 -11.54
CA PRO A 6 3.58 1.14 -11.63
C PRO A 6 4.74 0.15 -11.55
N SER A 7 5.81 0.46 -12.28
CA SER A 7 7.06 -0.32 -12.34
C SER A 7 8.14 0.16 -11.37
N THR A 8 7.92 1.28 -10.70
CA THR A 8 8.89 1.89 -9.77
C THR A 8 8.29 2.02 -8.38
N MET A 9 9.12 1.89 -7.36
CA MET A 9 8.73 2.08 -5.96
C MET A 9 9.77 2.94 -5.23
N SER A 10 9.31 3.91 -4.44
CA SER A 10 10.20 4.72 -3.59
C SER A 10 10.36 4.09 -2.21
N CYS A 11 11.59 3.69 -1.87
CA CYS A 11 11.87 3.11 -0.55
C CYS A 11 11.90 4.16 0.56
N ALA A 12 12.23 5.41 0.23
CA ALA A 12 12.08 6.54 1.14
C ALA A 12 10.61 6.74 1.52
N GLU A 13 9.70 6.73 0.54
CA GLU A 13 8.26 6.85 0.81
C GLU A 13 7.75 5.65 1.62
N ALA A 14 8.23 4.44 1.34
CA ALA A 14 7.86 3.25 2.11
C ALA A 14 8.33 3.35 3.57
N PHE A 15 9.52 3.91 3.81
CA PHE A 15 10.05 4.19 5.15
C PHE A 15 9.24 5.26 5.88
N ASP A 16 8.90 6.36 5.22
CA ASP A 16 8.10 7.44 5.81
C ASP A 16 6.72 6.94 6.25
N ARG A 17 6.10 6.05 5.46
CA ARG A 17 4.84 5.40 5.83
C ARG A 17 4.99 4.49 7.06
N LEU A 18 6.12 3.76 7.15
CA LEU A 18 6.40 2.89 8.28
C LEU A 18 6.62 3.69 9.58
N THR A 19 7.48 4.72 9.52
CA THR A 19 7.76 5.57 10.67
C THR A 19 6.53 6.37 11.10
N SER A 20 5.72 6.85 10.15
CA SER A 20 4.44 7.48 10.45
C SER A 20 3.48 6.52 11.17
N CYS A 21 3.46 5.23 10.81
CA CYS A 21 2.66 4.24 11.50
C CYS A 21 3.13 4.03 12.95
N TYR A 22 4.44 3.91 13.19
CA TYR A 22 4.99 3.75 14.55
C TYR A 22 5.01 5.04 15.37
N SER A 23 4.82 6.20 14.74
CA SER A 23 4.76 7.47 15.46
C SER A 23 3.68 7.46 16.54
N VAL A 24 3.92 8.20 17.63
CA VAL A 24 2.96 8.31 18.75
C VAL A 24 1.58 8.76 18.25
N GLY A 25 1.54 9.74 17.35
CA GLY A 25 0.28 10.21 16.76
C GLY A 25 -0.42 9.14 15.91
N GLY A 26 0.32 8.36 15.12
CA GLY A 26 -0.22 7.25 14.33
C GLY A 26 -0.82 6.15 15.21
N GLN A 27 -0.07 5.73 16.22
CA GLN A 27 -0.48 4.72 17.19
C GLN A 27 -1.67 5.17 18.04
N PHE A 28 -1.66 6.40 18.54
CA PHE A 28 -2.77 6.97 19.31
C PHE A 28 -4.06 7.06 18.48
N ARG A 29 -3.97 7.46 17.21
CA ARG A 29 -5.13 7.49 16.31
C ARG A 29 -5.71 6.08 16.08
N ASN A 30 -4.85 5.07 15.92
CA ASN A 30 -5.31 3.70 15.77
C ASN A 30 -6.01 3.20 17.04
N TYR A 31 -5.41 3.45 18.19
CA TYR A 31 -5.96 3.09 19.49
C TYR A 31 -7.31 3.77 19.75
N TYR A 32 -7.43 5.07 19.45
CA TYR A 32 -8.71 5.78 19.57
C TYR A 32 -9.82 5.17 18.72
N ARG A 33 -9.52 4.71 17.50
CA ARG A 33 -10.53 4.18 16.58
C ARG A 33 -10.89 2.71 16.85
N TYR A 34 -9.90 1.88 17.18
CA TYR A 34 -10.06 0.42 17.24
C TYR A 34 -9.82 -0.17 18.63
N GLY A 35 -9.33 0.61 19.60
CA GLY A 35 -9.04 0.14 20.96
C GLY A 35 -7.70 -0.59 21.11
N GLU A 36 -6.88 -0.65 20.06
CA GLU A 36 -5.61 -1.36 20.05
C GLU A 36 -4.52 -0.61 19.28
N PHE A 37 -3.26 -0.92 19.59
CA PHE A 37 -2.11 -0.40 18.85
C PHE A 37 -1.96 -1.13 17.52
N ASN A 38 -1.46 -0.43 16.50
CA ASN A 38 -1.25 -1.02 15.19
C ASN A 38 0.14 -1.67 15.13
N PRO A 39 0.27 -2.96 14.80
CA PRO A 39 1.58 -3.60 14.66
C PRO A 39 2.38 -3.12 13.43
N CYS A 40 1.75 -2.38 12.50
CA CYS A 40 2.37 -1.79 11.30
C CYS A 40 2.95 -2.82 10.31
N PHE A 41 2.49 -4.08 10.35
CA PHE A 41 3.02 -5.14 9.48
C PHE A 41 2.90 -4.81 7.99
N LYS A 42 1.78 -4.23 7.55
CA LYS A 42 1.58 -3.86 6.13
C LYS A 42 2.64 -2.88 5.64
N GLN A 43 2.94 -1.84 6.42
CA GLN A 43 3.94 -0.83 6.09
C GLN A 43 5.35 -1.42 6.17
N LEU A 44 5.60 -2.28 7.16
CA LEU A 44 6.87 -2.95 7.34
C LEU A 44 7.19 -3.88 6.16
N ASP A 45 6.22 -4.68 5.72
CA ASP A 45 6.37 -5.60 4.60
C ASP A 45 6.61 -4.86 3.30
N LYS A 46 5.92 -3.74 3.07
CA LYS A 46 6.20 -2.86 1.91
C LYS A 46 7.62 -2.30 1.95
N PHE A 47 8.10 -1.86 3.11
CA PHE A 47 9.46 -1.33 3.24
C PHE A 47 10.52 -2.42 3.01
N LYS A 48 10.35 -3.59 3.61
CA LYS A 48 11.22 -4.75 3.38
C LYS A 48 11.23 -5.17 1.91
N PHE A 49 10.06 -5.25 1.30
CA PHE A 49 9.93 -5.56 -0.12
C PHE A 49 10.69 -4.55 -0.97
N CYS A 50 10.55 -3.25 -0.68
CA CYS A 50 11.25 -2.21 -1.43
C CYS A 50 12.77 -2.33 -1.32
N ILE A 51 13.31 -2.57 -0.11
CA ILE A 51 14.75 -2.76 0.08
C ILE A 51 15.28 -3.92 -0.77
N VAL A 52 14.55 -5.04 -0.81
CA VAL A 52 15.02 -6.27 -1.46
C VAL A 52 14.76 -6.28 -2.97
N ASN A 53 13.63 -5.75 -3.41
CA ASN A 53 13.12 -5.92 -4.78
C ASN A 53 12.77 -4.59 -5.49
N GLY A 54 13.02 -3.44 -4.88
CA GLY A 54 12.57 -2.14 -5.40
C GLY A 54 13.17 -1.74 -6.76
N THR A 55 14.30 -2.33 -7.15
CA THR A 55 14.94 -2.12 -8.46
C THR A 55 14.37 -3.03 -9.56
N ASP A 56 13.63 -4.07 -9.20
CA ASP A 56 13.04 -5.04 -10.14
C ASP A 56 11.63 -4.60 -10.55
N ALA A 57 11.52 -4.02 -11.74
CA ALA A 57 10.27 -3.51 -12.28
C ALA A 57 9.14 -4.55 -12.35
N VAL A 58 9.48 -5.82 -12.64
CA VAL A 58 8.48 -6.89 -12.79
C VAL A 58 7.93 -7.26 -11.42
N LYS A 59 8.80 -7.43 -10.43
CA LYS A 59 8.37 -7.72 -9.05
C LYS A 59 7.59 -6.56 -8.45
N VAL A 60 8.00 -5.31 -8.71
CA VAL A 60 7.27 -4.13 -8.24
C VAL A 60 5.86 -4.11 -8.82
N GLN A 61 5.70 -4.37 -10.13
CA GLN A 61 4.37 -4.47 -10.73
C GLN A 61 3.53 -5.60 -10.13
N GLN A 62 4.13 -6.76 -9.86
CA GLN A 62 3.47 -7.88 -9.20
C GLN A 62 2.99 -7.48 -7.80
N TRP A 63 3.82 -6.81 -7.00
CA TRP A 63 3.45 -6.31 -5.68
C TRP A 63 2.21 -5.41 -5.73
N TYR A 64 2.20 -4.43 -6.63
CA TYR A 64 1.05 -3.53 -6.78
C TYR A 64 -0.21 -4.23 -7.28
N ARG A 65 -0.06 -5.23 -8.16
CA ARG A 65 -1.17 -6.08 -8.60
C ARG A 65 -1.75 -6.87 -7.43
N ASP A 66 -0.91 -7.48 -6.62
CA ASP A 66 -1.33 -8.30 -5.49
C ASP A 66 -1.96 -7.44 -4.38
N GLU A 67 -1.42 -6.24 -4.13
CA GLU A 67 -2.03 -5.27 -3.23
C GLU A 67 -3.41 -4.84 -3.72
N ALA A 68 -3.57 -4.57 -5.02
CA ALA A 68 -4.88 -4.24 -5.61
C ALA A 68 -5.87 -5.41 -5.48
N ASN A 69 -5.43 -6.64 -5.72
CA ASN A 69 -6.25 -7.85 -5.55
C ASN A 69 -6.66 -8.07 -4.09
N PHE A 70 -5.74 -7.87 -3.15
CA PHE A 70 -6.02 -7.98 -1.72
C PHE A 70 -7.04 -6.94 -1.28
N ASN A 71 -6.85 -5.67 -1.67
CA ASN A 71 -7.79 -4.60 -1.37
C ASN A 71 -9.16 -4.89 -2.01
N ALA A 72 -9.18 -5.47 -3.21
CA ALA A 72 -10.43 -5.83 -3.89
C ALA A 72 -11.24 -6.94 -3.20
N LYS A 73 -10.56 -7.88 -2.52
CA LYS A 73 -11.21 -8.93 -1.73
C LYS A 73 -11.68 -8.44 -0.37
N ASN A 74 -10.94 -7.51 0.25
CA ASN A 74 -11.23 -6.96 1.56
C ASN A 74 -11.94 -5.60 1.47
N ARG A 75 -12.74 -5.38 0.41
CA ARG A 75 -13.48 -4.14 0.21
C ARG A 75 -14.47 -3.93 1.35
N GLY A 76 -14.50 -2.71 1.86
CA GLY A 76 -15.58 -2.25 2.73
C GLY A 76 -16.80 -1.82 1.92
N THR A 77 -17.91 -1.55 2.60
CA THR A 77 -19.17 -1.10 1.98
C THR A 77 -19.08 0.22 1.23
N SER A 78 -18.07 1.06 1.50
CA SER A 78 -17.88 2.34 0.80
C SER A 78 -17.47 2.20 -0.66
N ASP A 79 -16.78 1.11 -1.01
CA ASP A 79 -16.20 0.93 -2.35
C ASP A 79 -17.19 0.30 -3.35
N ASP A 80 -18.39 -0.10 -2.91
CA ASP A 80 -19.48 -0.56 -3.80
C ASP A 80 -20.04 0.59 -4.65
N ILE A 81 -19.87 1.83 -4.20
CA ILE A 81 -20.39 3.02 -4.87
C ILE A 81 -19.39 3.54 -5.91
N TRP A 82 -18.08 3.32 -5.71
CA TRP A 82 -17.02 3.94 -6.52
C TRP A 82 -16.35 2.93 -7.46
N LEU A 83 -16.40 3.22 -8.77
CA LEU A 83 -15.72 2.42 -9.79
C LEU A 83 -14.27 2.87 -10.00
N GLU A 84 -13.39 1.92 -10.37
CA GLU A 84 -12.00 2.21 -10.73
C GLU A 84 -11.95 3.16 -11.93
N ARG A 85 -11.13 4.22 -11.84
CA ARG A 85 -10.95 5.17 -12.94
C ARG A 85 -10.31 4.45 -14.12
N GLN A 86 -10.98 4.46 -15.27
CA GLN A 86 -10.40 3.92 -16.50
C GLN A 86 -9.30 4.86 -16.99
N VAL A 87 -8.09 4.32 -17.20
CA VAL A 87 -7.00 5.04 -17.84
C VAL A 87 -7.33 5.06 -19.34
N LEU A 88 -7.65 6.24 -19.87
CA LEU A 88 -7.84 6.42 -21.30
C LEU A 88 -6.48 6.22 -21.98
N ASN A 89 -6.36 5.17 -22.79
CA ASN A 89 -5.22 4.99 -23.68
C ASN A 89 -5.38 5.99 -24.84
N ASN A 90 -4.75 7.15 -24.75
CA ASN A 90 -4.48 8.00 -25.91
C ASN A 90 -3.15 7.60 -26.54
#